data_AF-A0AAU1G4B2-F1
#
_entry.id   AF-A0AAU1G4B2-F1
#
_cell.length_a   1.000
_cell.length_b   1.000
_cell.length_c   1.000
_cell.angle_alpha   90.00
_cell.angle_beta   90.00
_cell.angle_gamma   90.00
#
_symmetry.space_group_name_H-M   'P 1'
#
loop_
_entity.id
_entity.type
_entity.pdbx_description
1 polymer ?
#
loop_
_entity_poly.entity_id
_entity_poly.type
_entity_poly.pdbx_seq_one_letter_code
_entity_poly.pdbx_strand_id
1 'polypeptide(L)'
;MTDASALVYAHEFITVSDDQISHWEVHDRYRKLPILTGLCPTCGHDCEVEVRDTVVVGGLGASAKDQATPREWTAQIICNCRRDHKQPEGVRGGCGRYWLGRLTKQEGGTYALSTEKNLRLLPAAAALNEALAAQDKRVQYSAEKWLGAVSAIYALFSLTGIATAKDALTGMNAASKWGVALALVAGVTLAVLAVISGYKAAYGWPRAVRVGTENLEDWYDQYQGYAVTAAAQLRVAVFLSLFSLAAIIGVMVLVWFLPRG
;
A
#
# COMPACT_ATOMS: atom_id res chain seq x y z
N MET A 1 -31.64 29.49 -13.25
CA MET A 1 -31.34 28.13 -12.74
C MET A 1 -31.58 27.17 -13.89
N THR A 2 -30.50 26.74 -14.53
CA THR A 2 -30.52 25.73 -15.60
C THR A 2 -30.99 24.40 -15.03
N ASP A 3 -31.82 23.69 -15.79
CA ASP A 3 -32.37 22.39 -15.43
C ASP A 3 -31.23 21.37 -15.25
N ALA A 4 -30.81 21.14 -14.01
CA ALA A 4 -29.65 20.31 -13.65
C ALA A 4 -29.88 18.80 -13.89
N SER A 5 -31.08 18.42 -14.34
CA SER A 5 -31.52 17.04 -14.59
C SER A 5 -30.87 16.38 -15.82
N ALA A 6 -30.10 17.12 -16.63
CA ALA A 6 -29.48 16.60 -17.86
C ALA A 6 -27.94 16.48 -17.81
N LEU A 7 -27.30 16.65 -16.65
CA LEU A 7 -25.84 16.59 -16.57
C LEU A 7 -25.31 15.17 -16.82
N VAL A 8 -24.36 15.06 -17.75
CA VAL A 8 -23.61 13.83 -18.02
C VAL A 8 -22.47 13.71 -17.01
N TYR A 9 -22.30 12.51 -16.46
CA TYR A 9 -21.15 12.18 -15.63
C TYR A 9 -19.86 12.43 -16.41
N ALA A 10 -18.94 13.20 -15.81
CA ALA A 10 -17.64 13.47 -16.38
C ALA A 10 -16.59 13.41 -15.27
N HIS A 11 -15.65 12.48 -15.37
CA HIS A 11 -14.51 12.40 -14.46
C HIS A 11 -13.44 13.42 -14.86
N GLU A 12 -13.73 14.70 -14.64
CA GLU A 12 -12.87 15.81 -15.04
C GLU A 12 -12.56 16.74 -13.86
N PHE A 13 -11.35 17.28 -13.89
CA PHE A 13 -10.95 18.33 -12.97
C PHE A 13 -11.64 19.65 -13.35
N ILE A 14 -12.17 20.35 -12.35
CA ILE A 14 -12.70 21.70 -12.50
C ILE A 14 -11.91 22.65 -11.59
N THR A 15 -11.67 23.86 -12.09
CA THR A 15 -11.19 24.95 -11.26
C THR A 15 -12.36 25.56 -10.50
N VAL A 16 -12.18 25.74 -9.20
CA VAL A 16 -13.20 26.27 -8.29
C VAL A 16 -12.58 27.46 -7.55
N SER A 17 -13.34 28.52 -7.31
CA SER A 17 -12.91 29.65 -6.48
C SER A 17 -13.32 29.47 -5.02
N ASP A 18 -12.65 30.19 -4.11
CA ASP A 18 -13.00 30.19 -2.68
C ASP A 18 -14.48 30.61 -2.46
N ASP A 19 -15.00 31.55 -3.26
CA ASP A 19 -16.41 31.97 -3.20
C ASP A 19 -17.38 30.85 -3.58
N GLN A 20 -17.02 29.99 -4.53
CA GLN A 20 -17.88 28.87 -4.96
C GLN A 20 -17.94 27.74 -3.93
N ILE A 21 -17.05 27.74 -2.94
CA ILE A 21 -17.06 26.75 -1.85
C ILE A 21 -17.26 27.39 -0.48
N SER A 22 -17.60 28.68 -0.41
CA SER A 22 -17.74 29.39 0.87
C SER A 22 -18.87 28.83 1.74
N HIS A 23 -19.83 28.13 1.13
CA HIS A 23 -20.93 27.44 1.82
C HIS A 23 -20.58 26.01 2.27
N TRP A 24 -19.36 25.54 2.01
CA TRP A 24 -18.95 24.22 2.48
C TRP A 24 -18.60 24.26 3.96
N GLU A 25 -19.16 23.32 4.71
CA GLU A 25 -18.92 23.17 6.13
C GLU A 25 -17.98 22.00 6.40
N VAL A 26 -17.14 22.14 7.43
CA VAL A 26 -16.25 21.08 7.88
C VAL A 26 -16.72 20.60 9.24
N HIS A 27 -17.28 19.39 9.28
CA HIS A 27 -17.73 18.76 10.51
C HIS A 27 -16.62 17.85 11.04
N ASP A 28 -15.99 18.26 12.13
CA ASP A 28 -15.07 17.38 12.85
C ASP A 28 -15.86 16.29 13.59
N ARG A 29 -15.42 15.04 13.48
CA ARG A 29 -15.99 13.93 14.23
C ARG A 29 -14.97 13.52 15.28
N TYR A 30 -15.35 13.53 16.54
CA TYR A 30 -14.46 13.11 17.64
C TYR A 30 -13.74 11.78 17.33
N ARG A 31 -12.40 11.82 17.27
CA ARG A 31 -11.50 10.70 16.91
C ARG A 31 -11.71 10.08 15.52
N LYS A 32 -12.38 10.79 14.61
CA LYS A 32 -12.57 10.43 13.21
C LYS A 32 -12.13 11.59 12.33
N LEU A 33 -12.05 11.33 11.04
CA LEU A 33 -11.65 12.33 10.07
C LEU A 33 -12.79 13.31 9.78
N PRO A 34 -12.48 14.54 9.33
CA PRO A 34 -13.48 15.54 9.05
C PRO A 34 -14.37 15.13 7.86
N ILE A 35 -15.63 15.54 7.94
CA ILE A 35 -16.59 15.41 6.85
C ILE A 35 -16.86 16.79 6.28
N LEU A 36 -16.78 16.89 4.97
CA LEU A 36 -17.08 18.09 4.20
C LEU A 36 -18.50 17.98 3.66
N THR A 37 -19.33 18.97 3.92
CA THR A 37 -20.70 19.06 3.38
C THR A 37 -20.85 20.36 2.61
N GLY A 38 -21.56 20.32 1.49
CA GLY A 38 -21.82 21.52 0.69
C GLY A 38 -22.33 21.22 -0.71
N LEU A 39 -22.68 22.26 -1.45
CA LEU A 39 -23.17 22.14 -2.83
C LEU A 39 -22.00 21.95 -3.81
N CYS A 40 -22.15 21.01 -4.74
CA CYS A 40 -21.22 20.86 -5.86
C CYS A 40 -21.19 22.15 -6.71
N PRO A 41 -20.01 22.73 -6.99
CA PRO A 41 -19.88 23.93 -7.82
C PRO A 41 -20.42 23.80 -9.25
N THR A 42 -20.56 22.57 -9.76
CA THR A 42 -21.06 22.33 -11.13
C THR A 42 -22.55 21.99 -11.17
N CYS A 43 -23.01 21.00 -10.39
CA CYS A 43 -24.41 20.57 -10.44
C CYS A 43 -25.32 21.26 -9.42
N GLY A 44 -24.75 21.99 -8.44
CA GLY A 44 -25.52 22.69 -7.41
C GLY A 44 -26.22 21.77 -6.41
N HIS A 45 -25.86 20.48 -6.36
CA HIS A 45 -26.48 19.49 -5.48
C HIS A 45 -25.62 19.21 -4.24
N ASP A 46 -26.29 18.86 -3.14
CA ASP A 46 -25.65 18.50 -1.86
C ASP A 46 -24.69 17.32 -2.02
N CYS A 47 -23.49 17.49 -1.48
CA CYS A 47 -22.42 16.51 -1.41
C CYS A 47 -21.98 16.32 0.04
N GLU A 48 -21.51 15.12 0.36
CA GLU A 48 -20.93 14.79 1.67
C GLU A 48 -19.67 13.97 1.45
N VAL A 49 -18.49 14.56 1.69
CA VAL A 49 -17.21 13.93 1.40
C VAL A 49 -16.46 13.66 2.71
N GLU A 50 -16.18 12.39 2.99
CA GLU A 50 -15.30 12.00 4.07
C GLU A 50 -13.85 12.19 3.61
N VAL A 51 -13.12 13.08 4.27
CA VAL A 51 -11.67 13.25 4.01
C VAL A 51 -10.96 12.10 4.70
N ARG A 52 -9.99 11.47 4.03
CA ARG A 52 -9.15 10.45 4.67
C ARG A 52 -7.69 10.83 4.49
N ASP A 53 -6.94 10.79 5.58
CA ASP A 53 -5.53 11.21 5.63
C ASP A 53 -4.57 10.03 5.77
N THR A 54 -5.09 8.86 6.08
CA THR A 54 -4.30 7.68 6.39
C THR A 54 -4.52 6.67 5.29
N VAL A 55 -3.47 6.39 4.53
CA VAL A 55 -3.47 5.34 3.51
C VAL A 55 -2.63 4.17 3.99
N VAL A 56 -3.16 2.97 3.83
CA VAL A 56 -2.35 1.76 4.01
C VAL A 56 -1.65 1.44 2.69
N VAL A 57 -0.33 1.51 2.72
CA VAL A 57 0.55 1.19 1.59
C VAL A 57 1.32 -0.09 1.86
N GLY A 58 1.51 -0.86 0.79
CA GLY A 58 2.57 -1.88 0.72
C GLY A 58 3.78 -1.25 0.04
N GLY A 59 4.91 -1.13 0.74
CA GLY A 59 6.07 -0.42 0.20
C GLY A 59 7.32 -0.45 1.07
N LEU A 60 8.46 0.01 0.54
CA LEU A 60 9.75 0.11 1.26
C LEU A 60 9.65 0.92 2.54
N GLY A 61 10.51 0.57 3.51
CA GLY A 61 10.50 1.10 4.88
C GLY A 61 10.90 2.57 4.98
N ALA A 62 10.01 3.49 4.63
CA ALA A 62 10.16 4.90 4.97
C ALA A 62 9.71 5.15 6.41
N SER A 63 10.43 4.62 7.41
CA SER A 63 10.25 4.79 8.88
C SER A 63 8.94 5.43 9.37
N ALA A 64 8.12 4.68 10.13
CA ALA A 64 7.00 5.22 10.90
C ALA A 64 7.61 5.99 12.06
N LYS A 65 8.03 7.22 11.82
CA LYS A 65 7.83 8.19 12.89
C LYS A 65 6.33 8.34 12.98
N ASP A 66 5.77 8.27 14.19
CA ASP A 66 4.46 8.84 14.48
C ASP A 66 4.49 10.26 13.94
N GLN A 67 4.07 10.45 12.70
CA GLN A 67 4.05 11.76 12.09
C GLN A 67 2.90 12.47 12.80
N ALA A 68 3.25 13.61 13.40
CA ALA A 68 2.29 14.52 13.98
C ALA A 68 1.14 14.70 12.98
N THR A 69 -0.08 14.82 13.50
CA THR A 69 -1.24 15.14 12.67
C THR A 69 -0.88 16.36 11.79
N PRO A 70 -0.96 16.24 10.45
CA PRO A 70 -0.63 17.35 9.57
C PRO A 70 -1.40 18.60 9.97
N ARG A 71 -0.81 19.78 9.74
CA ARG A 71 -1.54 21.04 9.94
C ARG A 71 -2.40 21.37 8.73
N GLU A 72 -2.04 20.84 7.56
CA GLU A 72 -2.72 21.08 6.30
C GLU A 72 -2.90 19.77 5.54
N TRP A 73 -4.03 19.63 4.84
CA TRP A 73 -4.29 18.52 3.93
C TRP A 73 -4.83 19.02 2.61
N THR A 74 -4.29 18.47 1.53
CA THR A 74 -4.82 18.67 0.19
C THR A 74 -5.54 17.40 -0.23
N ALA A 75 -6.81 17.53 -0.60
CA ALA A 75 -7.66 16.41 -0.98
C ALA A 75 -8.34 16.67 -2.31
N GLN A 76 -8.49 15.61 -3.10
CA GLN A 76 -9.38 15.59 -4.25
C GLN A 76 -10.81 15.45 -3.75
N ILE A 77 -11.62 16.50 -3.89
CA ILE A 77 -13.04 16.49 -3.54
C ILE A 77 -13.82 16.14 -4.80
N ILE A 78 -14.44 14.96 -4.81
CA ILE A 78 -15.25 14.48 -5.94
C ILE A 78 -16.72 14.66 -5.60
N CYS A 79 -17.48 15.25 -6.53
CA CYS A 79 -18.94 15.32 -6.39
C CYS A 79 -19.51 13.90 -6.25
N ASN A 80 -20.23 13.67 -5.15
CA ASN A 80 -20.89 12.40 -4.84
C ASN A 80 -22.38 12.58 -4.53
N CYS A 81 -22.99 13.65 -5.04
CA CYS A 81 -24.41 13.93 -4.82
C CYS A 81 -25.29 12.74 -5.24
N ARG A 82 -26.40 12.53 -4.53
CA ARG A 82 -27.34 11.42 -4.78
C ARG A 82 -28.38 11.70 -5.87
N ARG A 83 -28.19 12.76 -6.65
CA ARG A 83 -29.10 13.15 -7.73
C ARG A 83 -28.83 12.32 -8.98
N ASP A 84 -29.89 12.10 -9.74
CA ASP A 84 -29.81 11.33 -10.97
C ASP A 84 -29.06 12.14 -12.05
N HIS A 85 -28.02 11.52 -12.58
CA HIS A 85 -27.15 12.06 -13.62
C HIS A 85 -26.97 10.95 -14.64
N LYS A 86 -26.67 11.30 -15.90
CA LYS A 86 -26.39 10.26 -16.91
C LYS A 86 -25.03 9.60 -16.59
N GLN A 87 -25.08 8.52 -15.82
CA GLN A 87 -23.92 7.80 -15.28
C GLN A 87 -23.49 6.64 -16.19
N PRO A 88 -22.19 6.33 -16.28
CA PRO A 88 -21.69 5.10 -16.88
C PRO A 88 -21.98 3.88 -15.99
N GLU A 89 -21.88 2.68 -16.55
CA GLU A 89 -22.04 1.44 -15.80
C GLU A 89 -21.07 1.36 -14.61
N GLY A 90 -21.59 1.00 -13.43
CA GLY A 90 -20.80 0.85 -12.20
C GLY A 90 -20.64 2.13 -11.35
N VAL A 91 -21.00 3.31 -11.85
CA VAL A 91 -21.07 4.54 -11.05
C VAL A 91 -22.45 4.68 -10.43
N ARG A 92 -22.52 5.11 -9.16
CA ARG A 92 -23.79 5.17 -8.39
C ARG A 92 -24.11 6.55 -7.83
N GLY A 93 -23.35 7.58 -8.17
CA GLY A 93 -23.57 8.92 -7.62
C GLY A 93 -22.64 9.97 -8.21
N GLY A 94 -23.05 11.23 -8.05
CA GLY A 94 -22.27 12.40 -8.44
C GLY A 94 -22.30 12.72 -9.92
N CYS A 95 -21.87 13.94 -10.25
CA CYS A 95 -21.63 14.35 -11.63
C CYS A 95 -20.21 13.99 -12.12
N GLY A 96 -19.39 13.34 -11.28
CA GLY A 96 -18.04 12.86 -11.58
C GLY A 96 -16.93 13.92 -11.48
N ARG A 97 -17.31 15.20 -11.52
CA ARG A 97 -16.37 16.32 -11.47
C ARG A 97 -15.72 16.45 -10.11
N TYR A 98 -14.47 16.90 -10.11
CA TYR A 98 -13.68 17.02 -8.91
C TYR A 98 -12.80 18.26 -8.92
N TRP A 99 -12.46 18.73 -7.73
CA TRP A 99 -11.56 19.87 -7.52
C TRP A 99 -10.59 19.55 -6.37
N LEU A 100 -9.59 20.41 -6.18
CA LEU A 100 -8.68 20.29 -5.05
C LEU A 100 -9.12 21.23 -3.92
N GLY A 101 -9.35 20.64 -2.76
CA GLY A 101 -9.58 21.38 -1.51
C GLY A 101 -8.36 21.29 -0.61
N ARG A 102 -8.06 22.38 0.09
CA ARG A 102 -7.09 22.42 1.18
C ARG A 102 -7.83 22.59 2.50
N LEU A 103 -7.64 21.66 3.42
CA LEU A 103 -8.06 21.77 4.81
C LEU A 103 -6.89 22.31 5.63
N THR A 104 -7.11 23.39 6.39
CA THR A 104 -6.12 23.94 7.31
C THR A 104 -6.65 23.85 8.73
N LYS A 105 -5.86 23.28 9.65
CA LYS A 105 -6.18 23.19 11.06
C LYS A 105 -6.05 24.57 11.72
N GLN A 106 -7.13 25.06 12.32
CA GLN A 106 -7.17 26.33 13.05
C GLN A 106 -6.77 26.16 14.53
N GLU A 107 -6.44 27.27 15.17
CA GLU A 107 -6.29 27.35 16.62
C GLU A 107 -7.64 27.03 17.28
N GLY A 108 -7.70 25.94 18.04
CA GLY A 108 -8.98 25.38 18.56
C GLY A 108 -9.31 24.00 17.99
N GLY A 109 -8.56 23.53 16.99
CA GLY A 109 -8.64 22.16 16.49
C GLY A 109 -9.66 21.93 15.37
N THR A 110 -10.45 22.95 15.02
CA THR A 110 -11.35 22.96 13.86
C THR A 110 -10.55 23.03 12.55
N TYR A 111 -11.20 22.70 11.44
CA TYR A 111 -10.62 22.80 10.10
C TYR A 111 -11.35 23.84 9.28
N ALA A 112 -10.61 24.61 8.49
CA ALA A 112 -11.15 25.48 7.44
C ALA A 112 -10.86 24.87 6.07
N LEU A 113 -11.85 24.89 5.19
CA LEU A 113 -11.70 24.49 3.79
C LEU A 113 -11.40 25.73 2.93
N SER A 114 -10.43 25.60 2.03
CA SER A 114 -10.12 26.57 0.97
C SER A 114 -9.81 25.84 -0.33
N THR A 115 -9.77 26.57 -1.44
CA THR A 115 -9.35 26.00 -2.74
C THR A 115 -7.83 25.85 -2.78
N GLU A 116 -7.36 24.69 -3.22
CA GLU A 116 -5.93 24.50 -3.47
C GLU A 116 -5.54 25.11 -4.82
N LYS A 117 -4.57 26.03 -4.78
CA LYS A 117 -4.13 26.81 -5.96
C LYS A 117 -2.92 26.17 -6.63
N ASN A 118 -2.16 25.34 -5.92
CA ASN A 118 -1.04 24.61 -6.46
C ASN A 118 -1.50 23.37 -7.23
N LEU A 119 -1.78 23.55 -8.53
CA LEU A 119 -2.20 22.47 -9.42
C LEU A 119 -1.16 21.36 -9.61
N ARG A 120 0.11 21.57 -9.20
CA ARG A 120 1.13 20.51 -9.21
C ARG A 120 0.78 19.35 -8.27
N LEU A 121 -0.03 19.60 -7.25
CA LEU A 121 -0.51 18.58 -6.31
C LEU A 121 -1.61 17.69 -6.89
N LEU A 122 -2.17 18.03 -8.05
CA LEU A 122 -3.31 17.32 -8.65
C LEU A 122 -3.03 15.81 -8.88
N PRO A 123 -1.91 15.40 -9.50
CA PRO A 123 -1.63 13.97 -9.72
C PRO A 123 -1.44 13.22 -8.40
N ALA A 124 -0.80 13.85 -7.42
CA ALA A 124 -0.55 13.27 -6.11
C ALA A 124 -1.86 13.10 -5.31
N ALA A 125 -2.72 14.10 -5.30
CA ALA A 125 -4.04 14.03 -4.65
C ALA A 125 -4.97 13.00 -5.31
N ALA A 126 -4.94 12.89 -6.65
CA ALA A 126 -5.69 11.88 -7.38
C ALA A 126 -5.19 10.46 -7.06
N ALA A 127 -3.87 10.25 -7.05
CA ALA A 127 -3.27 8.97 -6.66
C ALA A 127 -3.57 8.61 -5.20
N LEU A 128 -3.57 9.59 -4.29
CA LEU A 128 -3.95 9.37 -2.89
C LEU A 128 -5.41 8.90 -2.79
N ASN A 129 -6.34 9.53 -3.53
CA ASN A 129 -7.74 9.13 -3.53
C ASN A 129 -7.95 7.72 -4.10
N GLU A 130 -7.29 7.37 -5.21
CA GLU A 130 -7.30 6.00 -5.74
C GLU A 130 -6.71 5.01 -4.72
N ALA A 131 -5.62 5.39 -4.06
CA ALA A 131 -5.02 4.58 -3.02
C ALA A 131 -5.98 4.37 -1.84
N LEU A 132 -6.68 5.39 -1.36
CA LEU A 132 -7.67 5.28 -0.29
C LEU A 132 -8.84 4.37 -0.68
N ALA A 133 -9.35 4.50 -1.91
CA ALA A 133 -10.46 3.67 -2.41
C ALA A 133 -10.10 2.17 -2.47
N ALA A 134 -8.84 1.83 -2.76
CA ALA A 134 -8.38 0.46 -2.89
C ALA A 134 -7.73 -0.13 -1.61
N GLN A 135 -7.63 0.65 -0.51
CA GLN A 135 -6.83 0.25 0.66
C GLN A 135 -7.33 -1.05 1.33
N ASP A 136 -8.63 -1.19 1.56
CA ASP A 136 -9.18 -2.32 2.32
C ASP A 136 -8.92 -3.65 1.59
N LYS A 137 -9.18 -3.65 0.27
CA LYS A 137 -8.90 -4.80 -0.60
C LYS A 137 -7.41 -5.12 -0.65
N ARG A 138 -6.54 -4.10 -0.71
CA ARG A 138 -5.08 -4.32 -0.71
C ARG A 138 -4.57 -4.88 0.62
N VAL A 139 -5.09 -4.42 1.75
CA VAL A 139 -4.70 -4.95 3.07
C VAL A 139 -5.12 -6.39 3.21
N GLN A 140 -6.37 -6.72 2.89
CA GLN A 140 -6.86 -8.09 2.92
C GLN A 140 -6.03 -8.99 1.99
N TYR A 141 -5.84 -8.57 0.74
CA TYR A 141 -5.08 -9.33 -0.24
C TYR A 141 -3.62 -9.53 0.20
N SER A 142 -2.97 -8.48 0.73
CA SER A 142 -1.60 -8.58 1.26
C SER A 142 -1.53 -9.56 2.43
N ALA A 143 -2.48 -9.51 3.37
CA ALA A 143 -2.54 -10.42 4.51
C ALA A 143 -2.70 -11.89 4.07
N GLU A 144 -3.63 -12.17 3.14
CA GLU A 144 -3.83 -13.51 2.58
C GLU A 144 -2.55 -14.05 1.93
N LYS A 145 -1.79 -13.19 1.24
CA LYS A 145 -0.53 -13.60 0.59
C LYS A 145 0.57 -13.84 1.62
N TRP A 146 0.72 -12.97 2.61
CA TRP A 146 1.69 -13.16 3.69
C TRP A 146 1.45 -14.44 4.51
N LEU A 147 0.19 -14.86 4.69
CA LEU A 147 -0.12 -16.18 5.27
C LEU A 147 0.50 -17.31 4.45
N GLY A 148 0.39 -17.25 3.11
CA GLY A 148 1.06 -18.20 2.21
C GLY A 148 2.59 -18.20 2.35
N ALA A 149 3.21 -17.03 2.55
CA ALA A 149 4.64 -16.91 2.79
C ALA A 149 5.07 -17.64 4.07
N VAL A 150 4.32 -17.41 5.16
CA VAL A 150 4.56 -18.04 6.46
C VAL A 150 4.39 -19.56 6.36
N SER A 151 3.33 -20.03 5.70
CA SER A 151 3.13 -21.47 5.45
C SER A 151 4.28 -22.09 4.64
N ALA A 152 4.79 -21.41 3.63
CA ALA A 152 5.93 -21.89 2.84
C ALA A 152 7.20 -22.00 3.70
N ILE A 153 7.45 -21.05 4.60
CA ILE A 153 8.57 -21.12 5.54
C ILE A 153 8.42 -22.31 6.50
N TYR A 154 7.23 -22.54 7.05
CA TYR A 154 7.00 -23.72 7.90
C TYR A 154 7.18 -25.04 7.13
N ALA A 155 6.71 -25.10 5.87
CA ALA A 155 6.91 -26.28 5.02
C ALA A 155 8.40 -26.57 4.75
N LEU A 156 9.23 -25.52 4.63
CA LEU A 156 10.67 -25.67 4.47
C LEU A 156 11.32 -26.33 5.70
N PHE A 157 10.90 -25.98 6.92
CA PHE A 157 11.36 -26.63 8.14
C PHE A 157 10.94 -28.10 8.20
N SER A 158 9.73 -28.45 7.73
CA SER A 158 9.31 -29.86 7.63
C SER A 158 10.23 -30.69 6.71
N LEU A 159 10.70 -30.12 5.59
CA LEU A 159 11.63 -30.79 4.69
C LEU A 159 13.01 -31.01 5.31
N THR A 160 13.47 -30.10 6.17
CA THR A 160 14.77 -30.25 6.85
C THR A 160 14.80 -31.45 7.80
N GLY A 161 13.67 -31.78 8.44
CA GLY A 161 13.56 -32.97 9.30
C GLY A 161 13.81 -34.29 8.56
N ILE A 162 13.48 -34.35 7.27
CA ILE A 162 13.73 -35.51 6.41
C ILE A 162 15.24 -35.62 6.09
N ALA A 163 15.90 -34.50 5.80
CA ALA A 163 17.33 -34.45 5.50
C ALA A 163 18.21 -34.73 6.74
N THR A 164 17.71 -34.47 7.94
CA THR A 164 18.41 -34.74 9.22
C THR A 164 17.99 -36.05 9.86
N ALA A 165 17.30 -36.95 9.14
CA ALA A 165 16.96 -38.25 9.68
C ALA A 165 18.21 -38.94 10.24
N LYS A 166 18.15 -39.38 11.50
CA LYS A 166 19.29 -39.89 12.27
C LYS A 166 20.12 -40.93 11.50
N ASP A 167 19.44 -41.77 10.73
CA ASP A 167 20.04 -42.84 9.93
C ASP A 167 20.87 -42.29 8.75
N ALA A 168 20.48 -41.15 8.17
CA ALA A 168 21.21 -40.50 7.09
C ALA A 168 22.57 -39.97 7.53
N LEU A 169 22.73 -39.63 8.82
CA LEU A 169 23.97 -39.09 9.38
C LEU A 169 24.84 -40.13 10.10
N THR A 170 24.36 -41.37 10.19
CA THR A 170 25.05 -42.44 10.92
C THR A 170 26.24 -42.94 10.09
N GLY A 171 27.40 -43.15 10.74
CA GLY A 171 28.65 -43.54 10.07
C GLY A 171 29.42 -42.40 9.39
N MET A 172 28.97 -41.15 9.49
CA MET A 172 29.77 -40.00 9.05
C MET A 172 30.71 -39.50 10.15
N ASN A 173 31.93 -39.11 9.76
CA ASN A 173 32.87 -38.43 10.64
C ASN A 173 32.36 -37.03 11.04
N ALA A 174 32.95 -36.44 12.09
CA ALA A 174 32.50 -35.16 12.63
C ALA A 174 32.58 -34.00 11.62
N ALA A 175 33.63 -33.97 10.79
CA ALA A 175 33.82 -32.92 9.79
C ALA A 175 32.71 -32.94 8.73
N SER A 176 32.33 -34.12 8.24
CA SER A 176 31.26 -34.33 7.26
C SER A 176 29.89 -33.91 7.82
N LYS A 177 29.61 -34.27 9.07
CA LYS A 177 28.39 -33.85 9.78
C LYS A 177 28.28 -32.32 9.88
N TRP A 178 29.37 -31.65 10.23
CA TRP A 178 29.42 -30.20 10.28
C TRP A 178 29.23 -29.57 8.89
N GLY A 179 29.85 -30.12 7.85
CA GLY A 179 29.67 -29.65 6.47
C GLY A 179 28.20 -29.73 6.01
N VAL A 180 27.56 -30.88 6.23
CA VAL A 180 26.13 -31.08 5.94
C VAL A 180 25.26 -30.11 6.74
N ALA A 181 25.53 -29.95 8.04
CA ALA A 181 24.77 -29.05 8.90
C ALA A 181 24.88 -27.59 8.44
N LEU A 182 26.09 -27.10 8.14
CA LEU A 182 26.32 -25.73 7.67
C LEU A 182 25.66 -25.48 6.31
N ALA A 183 25.78 -26.42 5.37
CA ALA A 183 25.15 -26.31 4.06
C ALA A 183 23.62 -26.29 4.15
N LEU A 184 23.04 -27.10 5.06
CA LEU A 184 21.60 -27.11 5.32
C LEU A 184 21.12 -25.79 5.92
N VAL A 185 21.81 -25.30 6.96
CA VAL A 185 21.49 -24.00 7.58
C VAL A 185 21.56 -22.88 6.55
N ALA A 186 22.64 -22.81 5.76
CA ALA A 186 22.78 -21.83 4.70
C ALA A 186 21.65 -21.91 3.68
N GLY A 187 21.32 -23.12 3.20
CA GLY A 187 20.24 -23.34 2.25
C GLY A 187 18.88 -22.87 2.77
N VAL A 188 18.54 -23.22 4.01
CA VAL A 188 17.30 -22.79 4.66
C VAL A 188 17.25 -21.28 4.84
N THR A 189 18.33 -20.67 5.36
CA THR A 189 18.40 -19.22 5.54
C THR A 189 18.21 -18.49 4.21
N LEU A 190 18.85 -18.95 3.13
CA LEU A 190 18.69 -18.37 1.79
C LEU A 190 17.25 -18.49 1.29
N ALA A 191 16.58 -19.63 1.49
CA ALA A 191 15.18 -19.79 1.10
C ALA A 191 14.25 -18.88 1.90
N VAL A 192 14.45 -18.75 3.21
CA VAL A 192 13.67 -17.82 4.05
C VAL A 192 13.86 -16.38 3.55
N LEU A 193 15.10 -15.96 3.29
CA LEU A 193 15.38 -14.63 2.73
C LEU A 193 14.79 -14.44 1.34
N ALA A 194 14.78 -15.47 0.49
CA ALA A 194 14.14 -15.44 -0.82
C ALA A 194 12.62 -15.22 -0.71
N VAL A 195 11.96 -15.96 0.18
CA VAL A 195 10.52 -15.79 0.46
C VAL A 195 10.25 -14.39 0.97
N ILE A 196 10.95 -13.93 2.01
CA ILE A 196 10.77 -12.58 2.57
C ILE A 196 10.97 -11.52 1.48
N SER A 197 12.03 -11.64 0.67
CA SER A 197 12.34 -10.66 -0.37
C SER A 197 11.30 -10.67 -1.49
N GLY A 198 10.82 -11.85 -1.91
CA GLY A 198 9.80 -11.99 -2.95
C GLY A 198 8.46 -11.42 -2.52
N TYR A 199 8.03 -11.70 -1.29
CA TYR A 199 6.80 -11.15 -0.73
C TYR A 199 6.91 -9.64 -0.47
N LYS A 200 8.06 -9.17 0.00
CA LYS A 200 8.34 -7.73 0.14
C LYS A 200 8.34 -7.02 -1.22
N ALA A 201 8.84 -7.65 -2.28
CA ALA A 201 8.80 -7.10 -3.64
C ALA A 201 7.36 -7.02 -4.18
N ALA A 202 6.56 -8.06 -3.95
CA ALA A 202 5.20 -8.13 -4.48
C ALA A 202 4.22 -7.23 -3.73
N TYR A 203 4.29 -7.20 -2.40
CA TYR A 203 3.26 -6.60 -1.54
C TYR A 203 3.78 -5.56 -0.55
N GLY A 204 5.11 -5.39 -0.46
CA GLY A 204 5.72 -4.55 0.56
C GLY A 204 5.42 -5.00 1.99
N TRP A 205 5.84 -4.18 2.95
CA TRP A 205 5.38 -4.34 4.33
C TRP A 205 4.09 -3.55 4.52
N PRO A 206 3.02 -4.16 5.07
CA PRO A 206 1.78 -3.44 5.33
C PRO A 206 2.03 -2.36 6.37
N ARG A 207 1.67 -1.11 6.03
CA ARG A 207 1.85 0.02 6.93
C ARG A 207 0.88 1.17 6.65
N ALA A 208 0.42 1.80 7.72
CA ALA A 208 -0.31 3.06 7.67
C ALA A 208 0.65 4.26 7.57
N VAL A 209 0.39 5.16 6.62
CA VAL A 209 1.10 6.44 6.45
C VAL A 209 0.07 7.56 6.45
N ARG A 210 0.33 8.62 7.23
CA ARG A 210 -0.45 9.86 7.20
C ARG A 210 0.10 10.77 6.11
N VAL A 211 -0.76 11.20 5.20
CA VAL A 211 -0.40 12.07 4.07
C VAL A 211 -1.11 13.42 4.26
N GLY A 212 -0.32 14.46 4.50
CA GLY A 212 -0.72 15.87 4.56
C GLY A 212 -0.24 16.63 3.32
N THR A 213 -0.53 17.93 3.24
CA THR A 213 -0.11 18.77 2.11
C THR A 213 1.42 18.80 1.97
N GLU A 214 2.15 18.89 3.08
CA GLU A 214 3.60 19.07 3.12
C GLU A 214 4.41 17.85 2.62
N ASN A 215 3.84 16.65 2.71
CA ASN A 215 4.51 15.40 2.34
C ASN A 215 3.81 14.68 1.18
N LEU A 216 2.82 15.31 0.54
CA LEU A 216 2.02 14.72 -0.53
C LEU A 216 2.87 14.44 -1.78
N GLU A 217 3.74 15.37 -2.17
CA GLU A 217 4.66 15.18 -3.31
C GLU A 217 5.69 14.08 -3.01
N ASP A 218 6.34 14.12 -1.84
CA ASP A 218 7.30 13.10 -1.41
C ASP A 218 6.68 11.70 -1.36
N TRP A 219 5.44 11.61 -0.89
CA TRP A 219 4.68 10.36 -0.87
C TRP A 219 4.40 9.88 -2.30
N TYR A 220 4.02 10.77 -3.21
CA TYR A 220 3.73 10.43 -4.59
C TYR A 220 4.97 9.98 -5.36
N ASP A 221 6.11 10.62 -5.17
CA ASP A 221 7.39 10.23 -5.77
C ASP A 221 7.82 8.83 -5.29
N GLN A 222 7.65 8.54 -4.00
CA GLN A 222 7.88 7.20 -3.45
C GLN A 222 6.89 6.17 -4.02
N TYR A 223 5.62 6.55 -4.18
CA TYR A 223 4.58 5.71 -4.75
C TYR A 223 4.91 5.32 -6.20
N GLN A 224 5.36 6.27 -7.03
CA GLN A 224 5.80 6.00 -8.39
C GLN A 224 7.09 5.17 -8.44
N GLY A 225 8.05 5.44 -7.55
CA GLY A 225 9.33 4.73 -7.48
C GLY A 225 9.23 3.28 -7.03
N TYR A 226 8.09 2.87 -6.44
CA TYR A 226 7.91 1.53 -5.89
C TYR A 226 8.19 0.43 -6.90
N ALA A 227 7.69 0.55 -8.14
CA ALA A 227 7.85 -0.49 -9.17
C ALA A 227 9.32 -0.83 -9.47
N VAL A 228 10.19 0.18 -9.51
CA VAL A 228 11.63 0.00 -9.75
C VAL A 228 12.27 -0.75 -8.58
N THR A 229 11.94 -0.37 -7.35
CA THR A 229 12.48 -1.02 -6.15
C THR A 229 11.96 -2.45 -5.96
N ALA A 230 10.69 -2.69 -6.29
CA ALA A 230 10.06 -4.01 -6.29
C ALA A 230 10.78 -4.94 -7.26
N ALA A 231 11.09 -4.47 -8.48
CA ALA A 231 11.85 -5.24 -9.46
C ALA A 231 13.26 -5.63 -8.95
N ALA A 232 13.96 -4.73 -8.26
CA ALA A 232 15.27 -5.03 -7.68
C ALA A 232 15.18 -6.09 -6.58
N GLN A 233 14.20 -5.99 -5.67
CA GLN A 233 13.98 -6.98 -4.61
C GLN A 233 13.58 -8.35 -5.18
N LEU A 234 12.78 -8.37 -6.26
CA LEU A 234 12.42 -9.61 -6.94
C LEU A 234 13.63 -10.32 -7.53
N ARG A 235 14.57 -9.58 -8.15
CA ARG A 235 15.84 -10.17 -8.65
C ARG A 235 16.65 -10.80 -7.51
N VAL A 236 16.76 -10.13 -6.38
CA VAL A 236 17.42 -10.68 -5.18
C VAL A 236 16.73 -11.95 -4.71
N ALA A 237 15.40 -11.96 -4.64
CA ALA A 237 14.62 -13.13 -4.27
C ALA A 237 14.88 -14.33 -5.20
N VAL A 238 14.96 -14.09 -6.51
CA VAL A 238 15.29 -15.12 -7.51
C VAL A 238 16.70 -15.67 -7.31
N PHE A 239 17.71 -14.81 -7.10
CA PHE A 239 19.07 -15.32 -6.86
C PHE A 239 19.17 -16.11 -5.56
N LEU A 240 18.55 -15.62 -4.48
CA LEU A 240 18.52 -16.31 -3.19
C LEU A 240 17.84 -17.68 -3.29
N SER A 241 16.75 -17.80 -4.05
CA SER A 241 16.06 -19.09 -4.25
C SER A 241 16.93 -20.07 -5.05
N LEU A 242 17.63 -19.61 -6.09
CA LEU A 242 18.57 -20.44 -6.84
C LEU A 242 19.75 -20.92 -5.98
N PHE A 243 20.35 -20.04 -5.18
CA PHE A 243 21.44 -20.43 -4.26
C PHE A 243 20.95 -21.37 -3.15
N SER A 244 19.76 -21.14 -2.61
CA SER A 244 19.14 -22.05 -1.63
C SER A 244 18.94 -23.44 -2.23
N LEU A 245 18.39 -23.52 -3.44
CA LEU A 245 18.21 -24.79 -4.14
C LEU A 245 19.55 -25.50 -4.37
N ALA A 246 20.57 -24.78 -4.84
CA ALA A 246 21.91 -25.34 -5.05
C ALA A 246 22.51 -25.88 -3.73
N ALA A 247 22.35 -25.16 -2.62
CA ALA A 247 22.81 -25.60 -1.30
C ALA A 247 22.08 -26.87 -0.83
N ILE A 248 20.77 -26.95 -1.00
CA ILE A 248 19.97 -28.13 -0.64
C ILE A 248 20.35 -29.35 -1.51
N ILE A 249 20.56 -29.15 -2.81
CA ILE A 249 21.08 -30.20 -3.70
C ILE A 249 22.46 -30.65 -3.22
N GLY A 250 23.34 -29.71 -2.87
CA GLY A 250 24.66 -29.99 -2.30
C GLY A 250 24.59 -30.83 -1.03
N VAL A 251 23.66 -30.54 -0.12
CA VAL A 251 23.39 -31.35 1.08
C VAL A 251 23.04 -32.79 0.69
N MET A 252 22.14 -32.98 -0.28
CA MET A 252 21.75 -34.32 -0.73
C MET A 252 22.94 -35.08 -1.33
N VAL A 253 23.75 -34.43 -2.18
CA VAL A 253 24.97 -35.04 -2.75
C VAL A 253 25.94 -35.43 -1.63
N LEU A 254 26.19 -34.54 -0.66
CA LEU A 254 27.09 -34.82 0.45
C LEU A 254 26.63 -36.02 1.29
N VAL A 255 25.34 -36.07 1.65
CA VAL A 255 24.78 -37.17 2.46
C VAL A 255 24.90 -38.52 1.73
N TRP A 256 24.75 -38.55 0.41
CA TRP A 256 24.78 -39.78 -0.37
C TRP A 256 26.18 -40.26 -0.75
N PHE A 257 27.09 -39.33 -1.04
CA PHE A 257 28.41 -39.66 -1.60
C PHE A 257 29.57 -39.52 -0.61
N LEU A 258 29.38 -38.92 0.57
CA LEU A 258 30.44 -38.88 1.58
C LEU A 258 30.70 -40.28 2.13
N PRO A 259 31.98 -40.69 2.23
CA PRO A 259 32.35 -42.01 2.72
C PRO A 259 31.92 -42.19 4.16
N ARG A 260 31.34 -43.37 4.45
CA ARG A 260 31.02 -43.80 5.82
C ARG A 260 32.27 -44.43 6.43
N GLY A 261 32.73 -43.88 7.53
CA GLY A 261 33.94 -44.29 8.27
C GLY A 261 33.61 -44.86 9.63
#